data_AF-A0A2S5ZFU3-F1
#
_entry.id   AF-A0A2S5ZFU3-F1
#
_cell.length_a   1.000
_cell.length_b   1.000
_cell.length_c   1.000
_cell.angle_alpha   90.00
_cell.angle_beta   90.00
_cell.angle_gamma   90.00
#
_symmetry.space_group_name_H-M   'P 1'
#
loop_
_entity.id
_entity.type
_entity.pdbx_description
1 polymer ?
#
loop_
_entity_poly.entity_id
_entity_poly.type
_entity_poly.pdbx_seq_one_letter_code
_entity_poly.pdbx_strand_id
1 'polypeptide(L)'
;MIEPENLFDVGNTLFQGDPDEPHRRSAISRYYYGCHLMAAKALGMAGVNRGGGTHQAVINSLAERGQKKLATDLDDLCKQRNLCDYKLHLSLPSKQAKKLKKKAEEARKLIEQL
;
A
#
# COMPACT_ATOMS: atom_id res chain seq x y z
N MET A 1 10.99 -11.18 -11.58
CA MET A 1 10.31 -10.68 -10.36
C MET A 1 9.58 -9.41 -10.78
N ILE A 2 8.34 -9.17 -10.34
CA ILE A 2 7.63 -7.92 -10.69
C ILE A 2 8.28 -6.79 -9.86
N GLU A 3 8.75 -5.73 -10.52
CA GLU A 3 9.27 -4.56 -9.83
C GLU A 3 8.19 -3.90 -8.96
N PRO A 4 8.49 -3.45 -7.73
CA PRO A 4 7.52 -2.81 -6.83
C PRO A 4 6.70 -1.70 -7.46
N GLU A 5 7.35 -0.88 -8.30
CA GLU A 5 6.77 0.27 -8.98
C GLU A 5 5.66 -0.16 -9.96
N ASN A 6 5.83 -1.32 -10.61
CA ASN A 6 4.84 -1.88 -11.52
C ASN A 6 3.53 -2.21 -10.81
N LEU A 7 3.55 -2.56 -9.52
CA LEU A 7 2.31 -2.81 -8.77
C LEU A 7 1.52 -1.53 -8.54
N PHE A 8 2.20 -0.42 -8.27
CA PHE A 8 1.53 0.87 -8.11
C PHE A 8 0.84 1.29 -9.41
N ASP A 9 1.51 1.08 -10.55
CA ASP A 9 0.97 1.41 -11.87
C ASP A 9 -0.22 0.51 -12.25
N VAL A 10 -0.19 -0.78 -11.91
CA VAL A 10 -1.37 -1.66 -12.02
C VAL A 10 -2.52 -1.12 -11.16
N GLY A 11 -2.23 -0.63 -9.95
CA GLY A 11 -3.24 0.02 -9.10
C GLY A 11 -3.86 1.23 -9.80
N ASN A 12 -3.06 2.06 -10.48
CA ASN A 12 -3.55 3.19 -11.26
C ASN A 12 -4.45 2.76 -12.41
N THR A 13 -4.07 1.73 -13.17
CA THR A 13 -4.90 1.16 -14.25
C THR A 13 -6.23 0.66 -13.70
N LEU A 14 -6.21 -0.08 -12.59
CA LEU A 14 -7.43 -0.59 -11.96
C LEU A 14 -8.35 0.52 -11.44
N PHE A 15 -7.80 1.69 -11.08
CA PHE A 15 -8.55 2.81 -10.53
C PHE A 15 -9.09 3.79 -11.60
N GLN A 16 -8.87 3.54 -12.89
CA GLN A 16 -9.30 4.46 -13.94
C GLN A 16 -10.82 4.60 -14.03
N GLY A 17 -11.29 5.83 -14.32
CA GLY A 17 -12.69 6.08 -14.70
C GLY A 17 -13.75 5.92 -13.59
N ASP A 18 -13.37 5.87 -12.31
CA ASP A 18 -14.26 5.53 -11.18
C ASP A 18 -14.84 4.12 -11.31
N PRO A 19 -13.99 3.10 -11.14
CA PRO A 19 -14.32 1.72 -11.51
C PRO A 19 -15.26 1.09 -10.49
N ASP A 20 -15.78 -0.11 -10.78
CA ASP A 20 -16.61 -0.86 -9.84
C ASP A 20 -15.88 -1.24 -8.53
N GLU A 21 -16.62 -1.77 -7.57
CA GLU A 21 -16.07 -2.11 -6.27
C GLU A 21 -14.95 -3.17 -6.30
N PRO A 22 -15.08 -4.32 -7.00
CA PRO A 22 -13.99 -5.27 -7.15
C PRO A 22 -12.69 -4.64 -7.66
N HIS A 23 -12.77 -3.76 -8.66
CA HIS A 23 -11.61 -3.04 -9.20
C HIS A 23 -11.02 -2.07 -8.17
N ARG A 24 -11.84 -1.30 -7.45
CA ARG A 24 -11.36 -0.42 -6.35
C ARG A 24 -10.62 -1.23 -5.28
N ARG A 25 -11.19 -2.34 -4.83
CA ARG A 25 -10.59 -3.21 -3.79
C ARG A 25 -9.26 -3.79 -4.26
N SER A 26 -9.20 -4.25 -5.50
CA SER A 26 -7.98 -4.74 -6.14
C SER A 26 -6.91 -3.64 -6.25
N ALA A 27 -7.30 -2.43 -6.64
CA ALA A 27 -6.39 -1.28 -6.72
C ALA A 27 -5.78 -0.94 -5.35
N ILE A 28 -6.56 -0.91 -4.27
CA ILE A 28 -6.04 -0.65 -2.91
C ILE A 28 -5.00 -1.70 -2.50
N SER A 29 -5.25 -2.98 -2.81
CA SER A 29 -4.28 -4.04 -2.55
C SER A 29 -2.96 -3.80 -3.30
N ARG A 30 -3.03 -3.44 -4.59
CA ARG A 30 -1.85 -3.13 -5.42
C ARG A 30 -1.08 -1.90 -4.96
N TYR A 31 -1.78 -0.83 -4.58
CA TYR A 31 -1.17 0.37 -4.00
C TYR A 31 -0.39 0.04 -2.72
N TYR A 32 -1.01 -0.71 -1.80
CA TYR A 32 -0.35 -1.10 -0.57
C TYR A 32 0.92 -1.92 -0.84
N TYR A 33 0.83 -2.96 -1.69
CA TYR A 33 1.99 -3.81 -1.98
C TYR A 33 3.10 -3.03 -2.70
N GLY A 34 2.76 -2.13 -3.63
CA GLY A 34 3.74 -1.25 -4.28
C GLY A 34 4.50 -0.41 -3.25
N CYS A 35 3.79 0.34 -2.41
CA CYS A 35 4.42 1.16 -1.36
C CYS A 35 5.22 0.30 -0.36
N HIS A 36 4.69 -0.84 0.07
CA HIS A 36 5.36 -1.70 1.04
C HIS A 36 6.67 -2.27 0.50
N LEU A 37 6.68 -2.75 -0.74
CA LEU A 37 7.87 -3.32 -1.36
C LEU A 37 8.91 -2.23 -1.69
N MET A 38 8.49 -1.04 -2.13
CA MET A 38 9.40 0.10 -2.30
C MET A 38 10.03 0.51 -0.97
N ALA A 39 9.25 0.62 0.09
CA ALA A 39 9.75 0.95 1.43
C ALA A 39 10.72 -0.13 1.94
N ALA A 40 10.38 -1.41 1.76
CA ALA A 40 11.27 -2.51 2.14
C ALA A 40 12.60 -2.46 1.38
N LYS A 41 12.57 -2.15 0.08
CA LYS A 41 13.76 -1.97 -0.76
C LYS A 41 14.62 -0.81 -0.26
N ALA A 42 14.02 0.36 -0.01
CA ALA A 42 14.72 1.55 0.50
C ALA A 42 15.38 1.31 1.87
N LEU A 43 14.76 0.49 2.72
CA LEU A 43 15.32 0.13 4.03
C LEU A 43 16.42 -0.95 3.98
N GLY A 44 16.70 -1.53 2.81
CA GLY A 44 17.60 -2.69 2.69
C GLY A 44 17.00 -4.00 3.21
N MET A 45 15.67 -4.05 3.36
CA MET A 45 14.90 -5.21 3.82
C MET A 45 14.32 -6.04 2.66
N ALA A 46 14.86 -5.86 1.45
CA ALA A 46 14.46 -6.64 0.29
C ALA A 46 14.75 -8.14 0.54
N GLY A 47 13.75 -9.00 0.33
CA GLY A 47 13.89 -10.46 0.51
C GLY A 47 13.52 -11.00 1.89
N VAL A 48 13.17 -10.15 2.87
CA VAL A 48 12.70 -10.59 4.21
C VAL A 48 11.29 -11.24 4.16
N ASN A 49 10.65 -11.26 2.97
CA ASN A 49 9.25 -11.63 2.67
C ASN A 49 8.81 -13.10 2.87
N ARG A 50 9.27 -13.84 3.89
CA ARG A 50 8.87 -15.26 4.08
C ARG A 50 7.79 -15.54 5.14
N GLY A 51 7.22 -14.53 5.81
CA GLY A 51 6.11 -14.77 6.74
C GLY A 51 5.48 -13.49 7.27
N GLY A 52 4.20 -13.53 7.65
CA GLY A 52 3.33 -12.38 7.96
C GLY A 52 3.83 -11.36 9.00
N GLY A 53 4.98 -11.57 9.64
CA GLY A 53 5.68 -10.56 10.45
C GLY A 53 6.40 -9.45 9.65
N THR A 54 6.47 -9.56 8.31
CA THR A 54 7.27 -8.65 7.46
C THR A 54 6.66 -7.27 7.24
N HIS A 55 5.32 -7.19 7.21
CA HIS A 55 4.62 -5.92 7.01
C HIS A 55 4.85 -4.96 8.18
N GLN A 56 4.65 -5.45 9.40
CA GLN A 56 4.85 -4.66 10.60
C GLN A 56 6.32 -4.31 10.82
N ALA A 57 7.25 -5.20 10.46
CA ALA A 57 8.68 -4.93 10.55
C ALA A 57 9.08 -3.70 9.71
N VAL A 58 8.62 -3.61 8.46
CA VAL A 58 8.88 -2.44 7.60
C VAL A 58 8.27 -1.16 8.19
N ILE A 59 7.03 -1.23 8.68
CA ILE A 59 6.35 -0.08 9.31
C ILE A 59 7.11 0.40 10.56
N ASN A 60 7.53 -0.53 11.42
CA ASN A 60 8.28 -0.21 12.63
C ASN A 60 9.65 0.39 12.29
N SER A 61 10.37 -0.19 11.33
CA SER A 61 11.67 0.34 10.89
C SER A 61 11.54 1.74 10.28
N LEU A 62 10.45 2.06 9.57
CA LEU A 62 10.16 3.44 9.14
C LEU A 62 9.97 4.37 10.35
N ALA A 63 9.17 3.96 11.33
CA ALA A 63 8.91 4.77 12.52
C ALA A 63 10.18 5.02 13.36
N GLU A 64 11.01 3.99 13.53
CA GLU A 64 12.30 4.04 14.23
C GLU A 64 13.30 4.99 13.55
N ARG A 65 13.25 5.09 12.22
CA ARG A 65 14.04 6.05 11.42
C ARG A 65 13.43 7.45 11.35
N GLY A 66 12.41 7.74 12.16
CA GLY A 66 11.76 9.06 12.21
C GLY A 66 10.72 9.31 11.12
N GLN A 67 10.46 8.35 10.23
CA GLN A 67 9.48 8.45 9.14
C GLN A 67 8.05 8.18 9.63
N LYS A 68 7.64 8.88 10.69
CA LYS A 68 6.39 8.60 11.44
C LYS A 68 5.13 8.72 10.57
N LYS A 69 5.02 9.76 9.75
CA LYS A 69 3.86 9.93 8.84
C LYS A 69 3.76 8.76 7.86
N LEU A 70 4.88 8.40 7.23
CA LEU A 70 4.92 7.31 6.26
C LEU A 70 4.58 5.97 6.92
N ALA A 71 5.11 5.70 8.12
CA ALA A 71 4.76 4.52 8.90
C ALA A 71 3.24 4.44 9.17
N THR A 72 2.63 5.54 9.63
CA THR A 72 1.18 5.60 9.87
C THR A 72 0.38 5.42 8.59
N ASP A 73 0.75 6.08 7.49
CA ASP A 73 0.04 5.95 6.22
C ASP A 73 0.14 4.53 5.66
N LEU A 74 1.29 3.86 5.81
CA LEU A 74 1.49 2.49 5.36
C LEU A 74 0.74 1.47 6.22
N ASP A 75 0.65 1.70 7.54
CA ASP A 75 -0.17 0.90 8.46
C ASP A 75 -1.67 1.02 8.13
N ASP A 76 -2.16 2.24 7.90
CA ASP A 76 -3.53 2.47 7.46
C ASP A 76 -3.82 1.74 6.14
N LEU A 77 -2.94 1.87 5.14
CA LEU A 77 -3.09 1.16 3.87
C LEU A 77 -3.05 -0.37 4.06
N CYS A 78 -2.24 -0.88 4.99
CA CYS A 78 -2.19 -2.31 5.33
C CYS A 78 -3.54 -2.80 5.85
N LYS A 79 -4.12 -2.07 6.81
CA LYS A 79 -5.44 -2.38 7.38
C LYS A 79 -6.51 -2.35 6.31
N GLN A 80 -6.50 -1.35 5.44
CA GLN A 80 -7.49 -1.20 4.36
C GLN A 80 -7.33 -2.28 3.30
N ARG A 81 -6.10 -2.68 2.96
CA ARG A 81 -5.82 -3.85 2.12
C ARG A 81 -6.39 -5.12 2.75
N ASN A 82 -6.20 -5.35 4.05
CA ASN A 82 -6.78 -6.52 4.72
C ASN A 82 -8.32 -6.52 4.69
N LEU A 83 -8.96 -5.34 4.82
CA LEU A 83 -10.41 -5.23 4.64
C LEU A 83 -10.81 -5.58 3.20
N CYS A 84 -10.10 -5.05 2.20
CA CYS A 84 -10.33 -5.34 0.79
C CYS A 84 -10.10 -6.82 0.46
N ASP A 85 -9.08 -7.47 0.99
CA ASP A 85 -8.76 -8.83 0.59
C ASP A 85 -9.63 -9.87 1.32
N TYR A 86 -10.00 -9.61 2.57
CA TYR A 86 -10.60 -10.64 3.44
C TYR A 86 -12.00 -10.34 3.96
N LYS A 87 -12.48 -9.10 3.90
CA LYS A 87 -13.81 -8.72 4.42
C LYS A 87 -14.78 -8.41 3.28
N LEU A 88 -15.17 -9.45 2.55
CA LEU A 88 -16.01 -9.36 1.35
C LEU A 88 -17.44 -8.87 1.62
N HIS A 89 -17.91 -8.94 2.86
CA HIS A 89 -19.23 -8.43 3.25
C HIS A 89 -19.24 -6.91 3.51
N LEU A 90 -18.07 -6.28 3.57
CA LEU A 90 -17.95 -4.84 3.75
C LEU A 90 -17.78 -4.16 2.41
N SER A 91 -18.55 -3.09 2.19
CA SER A 91 -18.44 -2.29 0.98
C SER A 91 -17.27 -1.32 1.04
N LEU A 92 -16.64 -1.05 -0.12
CA LEU A 92 -15.67 0.02 -0.31
C LEU A 92 -16.29 1.12 -1.21
N PRO A 93 -16.88 2.18 -0.61
CA PRO A 93 -17.43 3.31 -1.35
C PRO A 93 -16.36 4.05 -2.17
N SER A 94 -16.72 4.53 -3.36
CA SER A 94 -15.82 5.28 -4.24
C SER A 94 -15.11 6.46 -3.52
N LYS A 95 -15.84 7.20 -2.68
CA LYS A 95 -15.28 8.30 -1.89
C LYS A 95 -14.17 7.86 -0.94
N GLN A 96 -14.31 6.70 -0.30
CA GLN A 96 -13.28 6.14 0.57
C GLN A 96 -12.10 5.65 -0.27
N ALA A 97 -12.35 4.95 -1.37
CA ALA A 97 -11.31 4.46 -2.26
C ALA A 97 -10.44 5.61 -2.82
N LYS A 98 -11.05 6.75 -3.21
CA LYS A 98 -10.34 7.95 -3.68
C LYS A 98 -9.43 8.54 -2.61
N LYS A 99 -9.86 8.54 -1.35
CA LYS A 99 -9.01 8.97 -0.21
C LYS A 99 -7.81 8.03 -0.02
N LEU A 100 -8.03 6.72 -0.14
CA LEU A 100 -6.95 5.73 -0.01
C LEU A 100 -5.94 5.83 -1.15
N LYS A 101 -6.40 6.05 -2.39
CA LYS A 101 -5.51 6.35 -3.53
C LYS A 101 -4.62 7.56 -3.26
N LYS A 102 -5.20 8.68 -2.83
CA LYS A 102 -4.44 9.89 -2.49
C LYS A 102 -3.41 9.62 -1.39
N LYS A 103 -3.78 8.88 -0.34
CA LYS A 103 -2.87 8.46 0.73
C LYS A 103 -1.71 7.61 0.18
N ALA A 104 -1.99 6.67 -0.73
CA ALA A 104 -0.95 5.86 -1.37
C ALA A 104 -0.01 6.69 -2.25
N GLU A 105 -0.52 7.68 -2.98
CA GLU A 105 0.29 8.61 -3.77
C GLU A 105 1.21 9.46 -2.88
N GLU A 106 0.71 9.94 -1.74
CA GLU A 106 1.53 10.66 -0.75
C GLU A 106 2.60 9.74 -0.13
N ALA A 107 2.24 8.51 0.22
CA ALA A 107 3.17 7.53 0.77
C ALA A 107 4.28 7.20 -0.24
N ARG A 108 3.93 6.98 -1.52
CA ARG A 108 4.90 6.75 -2.59
C ARG A 108 5.93 7.88 -2.70
N LYS A 109 5.47 9.13 -2.71
CA LYS A 109 6.36 10.31 -2.77
C LYS A 109 7.33 10.38 -1.60
N LEU A 110 6.87 10.03 -0.40
CA LEU A 110 7.72 9.99 0.79
C LEU A 110 8.75 8.86 0.71
N ILE A 111 8.38 7.70 0.15
CA ILE A 111 9.31 6.58 -0.05
C ILE A 111 10.40 6.93 -1.07
N GLU A 112 10.06 7.64 -2.13
CA GLU A 112 11.02 8.10 -3.15
C GLU A 112 12.05 9.10 -2.61
N GLN A 113 11.87 9.61 -1.39
CA GLN A 113 12.78 10.52 -0.69
C GLN A 113 13.64 9.84 0.39
N LEU A 114 13.46 8.53 0.62
CA LEU A 114 14.27 7.72 1.55
C LEU A 114 15.61 7.31 0.95
#